data_AF-A0A7V0V642-F1
#
_entry.id   AF-A0A7V0V642-F1
#
_cell.length_a   1.000
_cell.length_b   1.000
_cell.length_c   1.000
_cell.angle_alpha   90.00
_cell.angle_beta   90.00
_cell.angle_gamma   90.00
#
_symmetry.space_group_name_H-M   'P 1'
#
loop_
_entity.id
_entity.type
_entity.pdbx_description
1 polymer ?
#
loop_
_entity_poly.entity_id
_entity_poly.type
_entity_poly.pdbx_seq_one_letter_code
_entity_poly.pdbx_strand_id
1 'polypeptide(L)'
;MRKLFKPFLKILVRVKTRYLLIVSIVLMLIPFSIITYVAVYDMWSVSQKTEKLQESSRAIQNIDELRYKSQLYQAGIYQLINSQDQNKIAECERINVEIARLIELLKTDRIDPKFTASIKEKYVAYLAMVKPIFDNYAKKELVNNQMPKILAAQKNYMSSLDNAKRAVDKSMRSAISDINSVRNSSKWAVTISIILALIVAANVIIFTVVNIINPMRASFDKIANAAQRLLKSSQALSSNSNAINQVSMQISSAIEQVATGATDQSKSAGDAAAIVDQIAGAINQVATGAQKQTATVSEMAMAINQLIDTISQVSEDAHFVAEIVDVSSTVASKGKGAVEDTVSGMLKIKETVLSTANKIQALGEKSKQIGEIIEVI
;
A
#
# COMPACT_ATOMS: atom_id res chain seq x y z
N MET A 1 -11.75 -20.94 -21.69
CA MET A 1 -10.45 -20.86 -22.42
C MET A 1 -9.73 -19.51 -22.35
N ARG A 2 -10.39 -18.33 -22.30
CA ARG A 2 -9.71 -17.00 -22.28
C ARG A 2 -8.85 -16.67 -21.03
N LYS A 3 -8.98 -17.38 -19.90
CA LYS A 3 -8.20 -17.13 -18.67
C LYS A 3 -6.82 -17.79 -18.65
N LEU A 4 -6.58 -18.83 -19.47
CA LEU A 4 -5.32 -19.60 -19.49
C LEU A 4 -4.23 -19.00 -20.39
N PHE A 5 -4.58 -18.10 -21.31
CA PHE A 5 -3.63 -17.51 -22.29
C PHE A 5 -2.96 -16.20 -21.85
N LYS A 6 -3.46 -15.52 -20.82
CA LYS A 6 -2.87 -14.26 -20.32
C LYS A 6 -1.42 -14.37 -19.80
N PRO A 7 -1.01 -15.42 -19.07
CA PRO A 7 0.37 -15.54 -18.62
C PRO A 7 1.33 -15.85 -19.78
N PHE A 8 0.92 -16.67 -20.76
CA PHE A 8 1.71 -16.93 -21.97
C PHE A 8 1.91 -15.68 -22.83
N LEU A 9 0.89 -14.83 -22.99
CA LEU A 9 1.04 -13.55 -23.71
C LEU A 9 2.01 -12.60 -23.01
N LYS A 10 2.02 -12.55 -21.66
CA LYS A 10 2.96 -11.72 -20.90
C LYS A 10 4.40 -12.22 -21.00
N ILE A 11 4.62 -13.54 -21.05
CA ILE A 11 5.94 -14.14 -21.27
C ILE A 11 6.40 -13.87 -22.69
N LEU A 12 5.54 -14.04 -23.70
CA LEU A 12 5.84 -13.68 -25.09
C LEU A 12 6.18 -12.21 -25.24
N VAL A 13 5.48 -11.29 -24.58
CA VAL A 13 5.79 -9.85 -24.60
C VAL A 13 7.13 -9.56 -23.90
N ARG A 14 7.46 -10.22 -22.78
CA ARG A 14 8.76 -10.08 -22.10
C ARG A 14 9.94 -10.66 -22.89
N VAL A 15 9.73 -11.81 -23.55
CA VAL A 15 10.73 -12.41 -24.44
C VAL A 15 10.91 -11.54 -25.69
N LYS A 16 9.82 -11.05 -26.28
CA LYS A 16 9.84 -10.14 -27.43
C LYS A 16 10.50 -8.80 -27.11
N THR A 17 10.29 -8.23 -25.91
CA THR A 17 10.94 -6.97 -25.49
C THR A 17 12.44 -7.13 -25.23
N ARG A 18 12.88 -8.23 -24.61
CA ARG A 18 14.32 -8.55 -24.46
C ARG A 18 14.99 -8.79 -25.80
N TYR A 19 14.33 -9.53 -26.69
CA TYR A 19 14.84 -9.79 -28.04
C TYR A 19 14.91 -8.49 -28.87
N LEU A 20 13.92 -7.62 -28.78
CA LEU A 20 13.92 -6.32 -29.46
C LEU A 20 15.03 -5.40 -28.97
N LEU A 21 15.30 -5.34 -27.66
CA LEU A 21 16.43 -4.58 -27.12
C LEU A 21 17.78 -5.10 -27.61
N ILE A 22 17.98 -6.43 -27.59
CA ILE A 22 19.21 -7.05 -28.11
C ILE A 22 19.35 -6.79 -29.60
N VAL A 23 18.28 -6.97 -30.38
CA VAL A 23 18.26 -6.67 -31.83
C VAL A 23 18.57 -5.20 -32.10
N SER A 24 18.05 -4.29 -31.30
CA SER A 24 18.36 -2.86 -31.41
C SER A 24 19.82 -2.53 -31.09
N ILE A 25 20.42 -3.16 -30.08
CA ILE A 25 21.84 -2.99 -29.75
C ILE A 25 22.71 -3.53 -30.89
N VAL A 26 22.36 -4.71 -31.42
CA VAL A 26 23.06 -5.32 -32.57
C VAL A 26 22.93 -4.44 -33.81
N LEU A 27 21.74 -3.87 -34.07
CA LEU A 27 21.50 -2.92 -35.15
C LEU A 27 22.33 -1.63 -35.01
N MET A 28 22.75 -1.27 -33.80
CA MET A 28 23.60 -0.11 -33.55
C MET A 28 25.08 -0.38 -33.91
N LEU A 29 25.52 -1.65 -33.85
CA LEU A 29 26.89 -2.05 -34.19
C LEU A 29 27.13 -2.17 -35.70
N ILE A 30 26.08 -2.45 -36.47
CA ILE A 30 26.14 -2.59 -37.94
C ILE A 30 26.63 -1.29 -38.62
N PRO A 31 26.03 -0.10 -38.41
CA PRO A 31 26.50 1.13 -39.04
C PRO A 31 27.92 1.48 -38.58
N PHE A 32 28.28 1.20 -37.32
CA PHE A 32 29.64 1.42 -36.82
C PHE A 32 30.68 0.57 -37.57
N SER A 33 30.35 -0.70 -37.81
CA SER A 33 31.21 -1.62 -38.56
C SER A 33 31.35 -1.20 -40.03
N ILE A 34 30.27 -0.73 -40.65
CA ILE A 34 30.27 -0.21 -42.03
C ILE A 34 31.13 1.06 -42.14
N ILE A 35 30.99 2.01 -41.21
CA ILE A 35 31.83 3.23 -41.17
C ILE A 35 33.30 2.86 -41.10
N THR A 36 33.65 1.97 -40.18
CA THR A 36 35.04 1.57 -39.94
C THR A 36 35.62 0.91 -41.19
N TYR A 37 34.86 0.03 -41.84
CA TYR A 37 35.27 -0.63 -43.07
C TYR A 37 35.50 0.37 -44.22
N VAL A 38 34.54 1.27 -44.48
CA VAL A 38 34.64 2.28 -45.54
C VAL A 38 35.82 3.22 -45.31
N ALA A 39 36.02 3.68 -44.07
CA ALA A 39 37.12 4.57 -43.72
C ALA A 39 38.49 3.90 -43.99
N VAL A 40 38.65 2.63 -43.61
CA VAL A 40 39.89 1.88 -43.85
C VAL A 40 40.12 1.65 -45.34
N TYR A 41 39.07 1.27 -46.09
CA TYR A 41 39.16 1.06 -47.54
C TYR A 41 39.55 2.33 -48.30
N ASP A 42 38.90 3.45 -47.98
CA ASP A 42 39.18 4.74 -48.61
C ASP A 42 40.60 5.22 -48.27
N MET A 43 41.05 5.03 -47.03
CA MET A 43 42.40 5.38 -46.61
C MET A 43 43.47 4.56 -47.35
N TRP A 44 43.22 3.27 -47.56
CA TRP A 44 44.08 2.41 -48.38
C TRP A 44 44.12 2.88 -49.85
N SER A 45 42.96 3.21 -50.42
CA SER A 45 42.84 3.75 -51.79
C SER A 45 43.57 5.09 -51.98
N VAL A 46 43.44 6.00 -51.02
CA VAL A 46 44.15 7.30 -51.03
C VAL A 46 45.65 7.08 -50.91
N SER A 47 46.11 6.19 -50.03
CA SER A 47 47.54 5.88 -49.86
C SER A 47 48.19 5.44 -51.18
N GLN A 48 47.55 4.52 -51.91
CA GLN A 48 48.01 4.09 -53.25
C GLN A 48 48.06 5.24 -54.27
N LYS A 49 47.09 6.14 -54.24
CA LYS A 49 47.06 7.30 -55.15
C LYS A 49 48.09 8.38 -54.78
N THR A 50 48.40 8.54 -53.50
CA THR A 50 49.44 9.48 -53.04
C THR A 50 50.84 9.06 -53.46
N GLU A 51 51.11 7.75 -53.55
CA GLU A 51 52.39 7.24 -54.06
C GLU A 51 52.60 7.66 -55.53
N LYS A 52 51.57 7.53 -56.37
CA LYS A 52 51.61 8.00 -57.77
C LYS A 52 51.84 9.51 -57.90
N LEU A 53 51.34 10.32 -56.97
CA LEU A 53 51.61 11.76 -56.94
C LEU A 53 53.07 12.05 -56.64
N GLN A 54 53.66 11.32 -55.69
CA GLN A 54 55.07 11.45 -55.35
C GLN A 54 55.98 11.00 -56.50
N GLU A 55 55.63 9.91 -57.19
CA GLU A 55 56.30 9.49 -58.44
C GLU A 55 56.19 10.56 -59.54
N SER A 56 54.99 11.06 -59.82
CA SER A 56 54.77 12.10 -60.84
C SER A 56 55.51 13.40 -60.52
N SER A 57 55.59 13.78 -59.24
CA SER A 57 56.36 14.94 -58.79
C SER A 57 57.86 14.79 -59.05
N ARG A 58 58.43 13.60 -58.76
CA ARG A 58 59.84 13.31 -59.06
C ARG A 58 60.13 13.35 -60.55
N ALA A 59 59.25 12.76 -61.37
CA ALA A 59 59.34 12.80 -62.82
C ALA A 59 59.37 14.24 -63.38
N ILE A 60 58.51 15.13 -62.86
CA ILE A 60 58.49 16.55 -63.28
C ILE A 60 59.82 17.22 -62.93
N GLN A 61 60.34 17.02 -61.71
CA GLN A 61 61.62 17.57 -61.28
C GLN A 61 62.76 17.12 -62.21
N ASN A 62 62.83 15.83 -62.54
CA ASN A 62 63.87 15.29 -63.41
C ASN A 62 63.73 15.79 -64.87
N ILE A 63 62.50 15.97 -65.38
CA ILE A 63 62.29 16.57 -66.72
C ILE A 63 62.71 18.05 -66.74
N ASP A 64 62.42 18.79 -65.67
CA ASP A 64 62.81 20.20 -65.56
C ASP A 64 64.33 20.36 -65.43
N GLU A 65 64.99 19.50 -64.66
CA GLU A 65 66.46 19.46 -64.58
C GLU A 65 67.08 19.10 -65.94
N LEU A 66 66.53 18.09 -66.62
CA LEU A 66 66.96 17.68 -67.95
C LEU A 66 66.83 18.82 -68.97
N ARG A 67 65.73 19.57 -68.93
CA ARG A 67 65.53 20.76 -69.76
C ARG A 67 66.58 21.82 -69.46
N TYR A 68 66.81 22.13 -68.19
CA TYR A 68 67.78 23.12 -67.76
C TYR A 68 69.20 22.77 -68.25
N LYS A 69 69.64 21.52 -68.00
CA LYS A 69 70.96 21.03 -68.47
C LYS A 69 71.09 21.06 -69.99
N SER A 70 70.01 20.74 -70.70
CA SER A 70 70.00 20.76 -72.16
C SER A 70 70.06 22.17 -72.75
N GLN A 71 69.45 23.16 -72.08
CA GLN A 71 69.62 24.58 -72.44
C GLN A 71 71.04 25.05 -72.15
N LEU A 72 71.61 24.64 -71.02
CA LEU A 72 73.00 24.94 -70.67
C LEU A 72 73.98 24.35 -71.69
N TYR A 73 73.75 23.12 -72.14
CA TYR A 73 74.52 22.47 -73.20
C TYR A 73 74.47 23.27 -74.51
N GLN A 74 73.29 23.72 -74.94
CA GLN A 74 73.14 24.57 -76.12
C GLN A 74 73.88 25.91 -75.95
N ALA A 75 73.75 26.56 -74.80
CA ALA A 75 74.45 27.80 -74.51
C ALA A 75 75.97 27.62 -74.60
N GLY A 76 76.49 26.50 -74.10
CA GLY A 76 77.89 26.10 -74.25
C GLY A 76 78.34 25.98 -75.71
N ILE A 77 77.52 25.38 -76.57
CA ILE A 77 77.80 25.28 -78.02
C ILE A 77 77.86 26.68 -78.66
N TYR A 78 76.93 27.58 -78.33
CA TYR A 78 76.99 28.95 -78.84
C TYR A 78 78.21 29.72 -78.36
N GLN A 79 78.57 29.55 -77.09
CA GLN A 79 79.78 30.14 -76.54
C GLN A 79 81.03 29.60 -77.24
N LEU A 80 81.12 28.29 -77.47
CA LEU A 80 82.21 27.66 -78.23
C LEU A 80 82.35 28.27 -79.64
N ILE A 81 81.23 28.41 -80.36
CA ILE A 81 81.22 28.96 -81.72
C ILE A 81 81.70 30.42 -81.75
N ASN A 82 81.26 31.24 -80.79
CA ASN A 82 81.56 32.66 -80.76
C ASN A 82 82.94 32.99 -80.18
N SER A 83 83.37 32.29 -79.13
CA SER A 83 84.63 32.54 -78.43
C SER A 83 85.80 31.70 -78.94
N GLN A 84 85.53 30.58 -79.63
CA GLN A 84 86.51 29.59 -80.07
C GLN A 84 87.35 28.98 -78.94
N ASP A 85 86.89 29.09 -77.69
CA ASP A 85 87.55 28.52 -76.51
C ASP A 85 87.35 27.00 -76.43
N GLN A 86 88.43 26.24 -76.59
CA GLN A 86 88.40 24.77 -76.51
C GLN A 86 87.97 24.24 -75.14
N ASN A 87 88.12 25.01 -74.06
CA ASN A 87 87.68 24.58 -72.73
C ASN A 87 86.15 24.38 -72.67
N LYS A 88 85.40 25.04 -73.57
CA LYS A 88 83.95 24.86 -73.69
C LYS A 88 83.56 23.49 -74.21
N ILE A 89 84.43 22.79 -74.94
CA ILE A 89 84.20 21.41 -75.38
C ILE A 89 84.11 20.50 -74.16
N ALA A 90 85.08 20.58 -73.24
CA ALA A 90 85.09 19.78 -72.01
C ALA A 90 83.89 20.11 -71.08
N GLU A 91 83.46 21.37 -71.03
CA GLU A 91 82.25 21.77 -70.28
C GLU A 91 80.98 21.14 -70.90
N CYS A 92 80.83 21.21 -72.23
CA CYS A 92 79.74 20.56 -72.95
C CYS A 92 79.74 19.04 -72.76
N GLU A 93 80.90 18.37 -72.81
CA GLU A 93 81.01 16.92 -72.57
C GLU A 93 80.54 16.53 -71.17
N ARG A 94 80.91 17.29 -70.13
CA ARG A 94 80.42 17.04 -68.76
C ARG A 94 78.90 17.15 -68.67
N ILE A 95 78.32 18.21 -69.26
CA ILE A 95 76.86 18.40 -69.26
C ILE A 95 76.17 17.28 -70.06
N ASN A 96 76.75 16.82 -71.17
CA ASN A 96 76.23 15.68 -71.94
C ASN A 96 76.18 14.38 -71.12
N VAL A 97 77.20 14.10 -70.30
CA VAL A 97 77.19 12.95 -69.39
C VAL A 97 76.07 13.07 -68.34
N GLU A 98 75.86 14.26 -67.78
CA GLU A 98 74.75 14.50 -66.84
C GLU A 98 73.38 14.35 -67.51
N ILE A 99 73.22 14.85 -68.73
CA ILE A 99 71.99 14.68 -69.52
C ILE A 99 71.73 13.19 -69.79
N ALA A 100 72.75 12.42 -70.20
CA ALA A 100 72.62 10.99 -70.43
C ALA A 100 72.19 10.25 -69.15
N ARG A 101 72.74 10.63 -67.98
CA ARG A 101 72.33 10.09 -66.68
C ARG A 101 70.88 10.42 -66.35
N LEU A 102 70.46 11.67 -66.55
CA LEU A 102 69.07 12.09 -66.30
C LEU A 102 68.09 11.35 -67.23
N ILE A 103 68.43 11.14 -68.50
CA ILE A 103 67.61 10.36 -69.44
C ILE A 103 67.44 8.90 -68.96
N GLU A 104 68.47 8.30 -68.36
CA GLU A 104 68.35 6.97 -67.77
C GLU A 104 67.50 6.96 -66.48
N LEU A 105 67.61 7.99 -65.63
CA LEU A 105 66.77 8.13 -64.43
C LEU A 105 65.28 8.26 -64.77
N LEU A 106 64.92 8.91 -65.88
CA LEU A 106 63.53 9.02 -66.33
C LEU A 106 62.86 7.67 -66.60
N LYS A 107 63.62 6.60 -66.86
CA LYS A 107 63.06 5.24 -66.97
C LYS A 107 62.61 4.68 -65.63
N THR A 108 63.26 5.09 -64.55
CA THR A 108 62.94 4.64 -63.18
C THR A 108 61.75 5.38 -62.58
N ASP A 109 61.43 6.58 -63.07
CA ASP A 109 60.32 7.41 -62.57
C ASP A 109 58.92 7.01 -63.08
N ARG A 110 58.78 5.80 -63.64
CA ARG A 110 57.51 5.25 -64.17
C ARG A 110 56.75 6.20 -65.11
N ILE A 111 57.46 7.03 -65.85
CA ILE A 111 56.90 7.79 -66.97
C ILE A 111 56.53 6.78 -68.07
N ASP A 112 55.44 7.04 -68.80
CA ASP A 112 55.05 6.20 -69.92
C ASP A 112 56.27 6.01 -70.87
N PRO A 113 56.68 4.74 -71.13
CA PRO A 113 57.86 4.41 -71.91
C PRO A 113 57.94 5.12 -73.26
N LYS A 114 56.79 5.47 -73.85
CA LYS A 114 56.73 6.21 -75.11
C LYS A 114 57.41 7.58 -75.02
N PHE A 115 57.26 8.29 -73.91
CA PHE A 115 57.88 9.61 -73.74
C PHE A 115 59.37 9.51 -73.46
N THR A 116 59.78 8.55 -72.62
CA THR A 116 61.22 8.33 -72.32
C THR A 116 61.97 7.88 -73.58
N ALA A 117 61.39 7.00 -74.39
CA ALA A 117 61.93 6.61 -75.69
C ALA A 117 62.03 7.79 -76.65
N SER A 118 60.99 8.62 -76.75
CA SER A 118 60.97 9.80 -77.63
C SER A 118 62.03 10.84 -77.21
N ILE A 119 62.20 11.08 -75.91
CA ILE A 119 63.25 11.98 -75.38
C ILE A 119 64.63 11.46 -75.80
N LYS A 120 64.90 10.17 -75.57
CA LYS A 120 66.18 9.55 -75.91
C LYS A 120 66.48 9.63 -77.41
N GLU A 121 65.52 9.23 -78.23
CA GLU A 121 65.66 9.26 -79.70
C GLU A 121 65.97 10.66 -80.22
N LYS A 122 65.18 11.67 -79.79
CA LYS A 122 65.38 13.04 -80.24
C LYS A 122 66.66 13.67 -79.69
N TYR A 123 67.09 13.28 -78.49
CA TYR A 123 68.38 13.72 -77.94
C TYR A 123 69.55 13.17 -78.76
N VAL A 124 69.53 11.88 -79.09
CA VAL A 124 70.56 11.24 -79.93
C VAL A 124 70.61 11.90 -81.31
N ALA A 125 69.46 12.20 -81.92
CA ALA A 125 69.39 12.93 -83.19
C ALA A 125 69.97 14.36 -83.09
N TYR A 126 69.72 15.05 -81.97
CA TYR A 126 70.33 16.35 -81.69
C TYR A 126 71.85 16.25 -81.53
N LEU A 127 72.35 15.28 -80.76
CA LEU A 127 73.80 15.06 -80.59
C LEU A 127 74.50 14.75 -81.93
N ALA A 128 73.87 13.97 -82.81
CA ALA A 128 74.40 13.66 -84.12
C ALA A 128 74.59 14.90 -85.01
N MET A 129 73.72 15.91 -84.85
CA MET A 129 73.83 17.19 -85.55
C MET A 129 74.89 18.12 -84.94
N VAL A 130 75.13 18.01 -83.64
CA VAL A 130 76.10 18.84 -82.91
C VAL A 130 77.53 18.31 -83.09
N LYS A 131 77.74 16.99 -83.17
CA LYS A 131 79.08 16.38 -83.24
C LYS A 131 80.02 17.02 -84.29
N PRO A 132 79.60 17.27 -85.54
CA PRO A 132 80.47 17.89 -86.54
C PRO A 132 80.93 19.32 -86.19
N ILE A 133 80.18 20.02 -85.33
CA ILE A 133 80.54 21.36 -84.84
C ILE A 133 81.74 21.27 -83.90
N PHE A 134 81.79 20.29 -82.99
CA PHE A 134 82.95 20.13 -82.09
C PHE A 134 84.24 19.88 -82.87
N ASP A 135 84.16 19.12 -83.97
CA ASP A 135 85.32 18.82 -84.82
C ASP A 135 85.73 19.99 -85.74
N ASN A 136 84.85 20.98 -85.97
CA ASN A 136 85.04 22.01 -87.00
C ASN A 136 84.55 23.41 -86.59
N TYR A 137 84.48 23.73 -85.31
CA TYR A 137 83.86 24.97 -84.78
C TYR A 137 84.49 26.26 -85.32
N ALA A 138 85.76 26.25 -85.76
CA ALA A 138 86.42 27.40 -86.38
C ALA A 138 85.97 27.68 -87.84
N LYS A 139 85.33 26.72 -88.53
CA LYS A 139 84.87 26.85 -89.92
C LYS A 139 83.50 27.53 -90.00
N LYS A 140 83.48 28.86 -90.07
CA LYS A 140 82.25 29.68 -90.06
C LYS A 140 81.19 29.28 -91.08
N GLU A 141 81.57 28.91 -92.30
CA GLU A 141 80.61 28.50 -93.34
C GLU A 141 79.88 27.19 -92.99
N LEU A 142 80.61 26.20 -92.47
CA LEU A 142 80.03 24.94 -92.01
C LEU A 142 79.07 25.18 -90.84
N VAL A 143 79.49 25.99 -89.87
CA VAL A 143 78.69 26.34 -88.69
C VAL A 143 77.41 27.06 -89.12
N ASN A 144 77.50 28.06 -90.01
CA ASN A 144 76.34 28.80 -90.51
C ASN A 144 75.34 27.89 -91.25
N ASN A 145 75.82 26.93 -92.03
CA ASN A 145 74.97 26.00 -92.78
C ASN A 145 74.33 24.91 -91.89
N GLN A 146 75.00 24.51 -90.81
CA GLN A 146 74.50 23.49 -89.89
C GLN A 146 73.64 24.06 -88.75
N MET A 147 73.84 25.32 -88.37
CA MET A 147 73.15 25.97 -87.25
C MET A 147 71.61 25.88 -87.34
N PRO A 148 70.96 26.14 -88.51
CA PRO A 148 69.51 25.96 -88.62
C PRO A 148 69.05 24.52 -88.37
N LYS A 149 69.84 23.53 -88.79
CA LYS A 149 69.53 22.09 -88.59
C LYS A 149 69.68 21.69 -87.12
N ILE A 150 70.71 22.20 -86.44
CA ILE A 150 70.93 21.99 -85.00
C ILE A 150 69.79 22.61 -84.19
N LEU A 151 69.41 23.85 -84.51
CA LEU A 151 68.27 24.54 -83.91
C LEU A 151 66.96 23.76 -84.08
N ALA A 152 66.71 23.23 -85.28
CA ALA A 152 65.54 22.41 -85.56
C ALA A 152 65.55 21.09 -84.75
N ALA A 153 66.68 20.37 -84.73
CA ALA A 153 66.83 19.15 -83.95
C ALA A 153 66.64 19.39 -82.45
N GLN A 154 67.18 20.50 -81.95
CA GLN A 154 66.98 20.89 -80.55
C GLN A 154 65.54 21.24 -80.24
N LYS A 155 64.87 22.02 -81.10
CA LYS A 155 63.45 22.34 -80.93
C LYS A 155 62.62 21.07 -80.85
N ASN A 156 62.92 20.06 -81.67
CA ASN A 156 62.25 18.77 -81.63
C ASN A 156 62.47 18.03 -80.32
N TYR A 157 63.70 18.04 -79.80
CA TYR A 157 64.05 17.46 -78.50
C TYR A 157 63.38 18.20 -77.32
N MET A 158 63.41 19.53 -77.30
CA MET A 158 62.71 20.34 -76.30
C MET A 158 61.20 20.08 -76.31
N SER A 159 60.62 19.93 -77.51
CA SER A 159 59.22 19.56 -77.65
C SER A 159 58.92 18.16 -77.10
N SER A 160 59.84 17.19 -77.17
CA SER A 160 59.63 15.90 -76.47
C SER A 160 59.62 16.04 -74.94
N LEU A 161 60.45 16.92 -74.38
CA LEU A 161 60.43 17.23 -72.95
C LEU A 161 59.11 17.91 -72.54
N ASP A 162 58.60 18.84 -73.35
CA ASP A 162 57.29 19.47 -73.13
C ASP A 162 56.16 18.45 -73.15
N ASN A 163 56.16 17.55 -74.14
CA ASN A 163 55.13 16.52 -74.27
C ASN A 163 55.16 15.54 -73.09
N ALA A 164 56.35 15.13 -72.65
CA ALA A 164 56.52 14.29 -71.47
C ALA A 164 56.01 14.99 -70.21
N LYS A 165 56.42 16.25 -69.98
CA LYS A 165 55.97 17.03 -68.83
C LYS A 165 54.45 17.19 -68.80
N ARG A 166 53.83 17.54 -69.94
CA ARG A 166 52.37 17.67 -70.08
C ARG A 166 51.65 16.35 -69.77
N ALA A 167 52.21 15.21 -70.18
CA ALA A 167 51.63 13.91 -69.88
C ALA A 167 51.67 13.58 -68.39
N VAL A 168 52.80 13.84 -67.73
CA VAL A 168 52.94 13.67 -66.27
C VAL A 168 52.03 14.64 -65.52
N ASP A 169 51.94 15.91 -65.92
CA ASP A 169 51.03 16.90 -65.35
C ASP A 169 49.56 16.45 -65.47
N LYS A 170 49.17 15.91 -66.63
CA LYS A 170 47.82 15.38 -66.85
C LYS A 170 47.54 14.19 -65.93
N SER A 171 48.49 13.27 -65.80
CA SER A 171 48.40 12.14 -64.88
C SER A 171 48.26 12.60 -63.42
N MET A 172 49.06 13.58 -63.01
CA MET A 172 49.02 14.18 -61.68
C MET A 172 47.67 14.85 -61.38
N ARG A 173 47.13 15.63 -62.33
CA ARG A 173 45.79 16.24 -62.19
C ARG A 173 44.69 15.20 -62.09
N SER A 174 44.78 14.11 -62.86
CA SER A 174 43.84 12.99 -62.76
C SER A 174 43.91 12.34 -61.38
N ALA A 175 45.11 12.05 -60.88
CA ALA A 175 45.31 11.47 -59.55
C ALA A 175 44.78 12.38 -58.42
N ILE A 176 44.99 13.70 -58.51
CA ILE A 176 44.41 14.68 -57.57
C ILE A 176 42.88 14.66 -57.63
N SER A 177 42.30 14.64 -58.83
CA SER A 177 40.85 14.56 -59.03
C SER A 177 40.28 13.28 -58.42
N ASP A 178 40.95 12.14 -58.63
CA ASP A 178 40.58 10.83 -58.11
C ASP A 178 40.70 10.71 -56.59
N ILE A 179 41.62 11.45 -55.97
CA ILE A 179 41.71 11.57 -54.51
C ILE A 179 40.58 12.45 -53.99
N ASN A 180 40.29 13.56 -54.67
CA ASN A 180 39.23 14.48 -54.28
C ASN A 180 37.85 13.83 -54.38
N SER A 181 37.60 13.02 -55.42
CA SER A 181 36.35 12.28 -55.58
C SER A 181 36.18 11.24 -54.48
N VAL A 182 37.21 10.42 -54.18
CA VAL A 182 37.21 9.48 -53.06
C VAL A 182 36.91 10.21 -51.75
N ARG A 183 37.65 11.30 -51.45
CA ARG A 183 37.44 12.12 -50.26
C ARG A 183 36.01 12.64 -50.15
N ASN A 184 35.40 13.07 -51.27
CA ASN A 184 34.02 13.57 -51.26
C ASN A 184 33.01 12.44 -51.01
N SER A 185 33.18 11.27 -51.64
CA SER A 185 32.34 10.11 -51.34
C SER A 185 32.51 9.62 -49.89
N SER A 186 33.71 9.66 -49.32
CA SER A 186 33.96 9.31 -47.93
C SER A 186 33.21 10.24 -46.96
N LYS A 187 33.21 11.56 -47.24
CA LYS A 187 32.46 12.54 -46.42
C LYS A 187 30.97 12.18 -46.35
N TRP A 188 30.37 11.87 -47.50
CA TRP A 188 28.96 11.49 -47.55
C TRP A 188 28.68 10.16 -46.86
N ALA A 189 29.54 9.15 -47.04
CA ALA A 189 29.40 7.85 -46.37
C ALA A 189 29.44 7.96 -44.83
N VAL A 190 30.38 8.75 -44.29
CA VAL A 190 30.47 8.99 -42.84
C VAL A 190 29.24 9.75 -42.33
N THR A 191 28.81 10.79 -43.05
CA THR A 191 27.65 11.62 -42.66
C THR A 191 26.36 10.79 -42.59
N ILE A 192 26.09 9.98 -43.62
CA ILE A 192 24.91 9.11 -43.68
C ILE A 192 24.90 8.11 -42.52
N SER A 193 26.06 7.54 -42.21
CA SER A 193 26.16 6.53 -41.16
C SER A 193 25.95 7.10 -39.75
N ILE A 194 26.38 8.35 -39.50
CA ILE A 194 26.08 9.06 -38.25
C ILE A 194 24.57 9.29 -38.11
N ILE A 195 23.91 9.72 -39.19
CA ILE A 195 22.45 9.93 -39.19
C ILE A 195 21.71 8.61 -38.89
N LEU A 196 22.11 7.51 -39.53
CA LEU A 196 21.58 6.17 -39.25
C LEU A 196 21.77 5.77 -37.78
N ALA A 197 22.94 6.00 -37.20
CA ALA A 197 23.20 5.71 -35.80
C ALA A 197 22.28 6.52 -34.86
N LEU A 198 22.04 7.81 -35.15
CA LEU A 198 21.13 8.66 -34.38
C LEU A 198 19.68 8.20 -34.50
N ILE A 199 19.23 7.79 -35.70
CA ILE A 199 17.88 7.25 -35.91
C ILE A 199 17.70 5.97 -35.10
N VAL A 200 18.66 5.05 -35.13
CA VAL A 200 18.60 3.82 -34.33
C VAL A 200 18.53 4.17 -32.84
N ALA A 201 19.39 5.06 -32.35
CA ALA A 201 19.39 5.48 -30.94
C ALA A 201 18.04 6.06 -30.50
N ALA A 202 17.45 6.96 -31.29
CA ALA A 202 16.14 7.55 -31.00
C ALA A 202 15.04 6.49 -30.93
N ASN A 203 15.04 5.51 -31.84
CA ASN A 203 14.09 4.40 -31.82
C ASN A 203 14.20 3.55 -30.56
N VAL A 204 15.43 3.27 -30.09
CA VAL A 204 15.65 2.53 -28.83
C VAL A 204 15.08 3.27 -27.63
N ILE A 205 15.30 4.59 -27.57
CA ILE A 205 14.78 5.43 -26.48
C ILE A 205 13.24 5.41 -26.48
N ILE A 206 12.62 5.69 -27.63
CA ILE A 206 11.15 5.69 -27.79
C ILE A 206 10.58 4.32 -27.40
N PHE A 207 11.18 3.24 -27.90
CA PHE A 207 10.75 1.88 -27.60
C PHE A 207 10.81 1.58 -26.09
N THR A 208 11.91 1.94 -25.42
CA THR A 208 12.11 1.68 -23.99
C THR A 208 11.10 2.46 -23.15
N VAL A 209 10.85 3.73 -23.46
CA VAL A 209 9.89 4.56 -22.73
C VAL A 209 8.47 4.03 -22.90
N VAL A 210 8.04 3.80 -24.15
CA VAL A 210 6.65 3.44 -24.45
C VAL A 210 6.32 2.01 -24.03
N ASN A 211 7.20 1.05 -24.31
CA ASN A 211 6.88 -0.38 -24.13
C ASN A 211 7.34 -0.96 -22.79
N ILE A 212 8.25 -0.29 -22.06
CA ILE A 212 8.77 -0.79 -20.79
C ILE A 212 8.40 0.16 -19.64
N ILE A 213 8.79 1.44 -19.72
CA ILE A 213 8.65 2.38 -18.61
C ILE A 213 7.18 2.73 -18.32
N ASN A 214 6.39 3.10 -19.33
CA ASN A 214 4.98 3.49 -19.13
C ASN A 214 4.11 2.36 -18.54
N PRO A 215 4.18 1.11 -19.04
CA PRO A 215 3.45 -0.02 -18.45
C PRO A 215 3.91 -0.36 -17.03
N MET A 216 5.20 -0.17 -16.72
CA MET A 216 5.71 -0.35 -15.35
C MET A 216 5.12 0.69 -14.40
N ARG A 217 5.10 1.98 -14.77
CA ARG A 217 4.47 3.04 -13.97
C ARG A 217 3.00 2.73 -13.67
N ALA A 218 2.23 2.38 -14.69
CA ALA A 218 0.82 2.00 -14.50
C ALA A 218 0.64 0.75 -13.61
N SER A 219 1.62 -0.15 -13.58
CA SER A 219 1.61 -1.31 -12.68
C SER A 219 1.92 -0.91 -11.25
N PHE A 220 2.88 0.00 -11.04
CA PHE A 220 3.16 0.57 -9.73
C PHE A 220 1.96 1.32 -9.15
N ASP A 221 1.24 2.10 -9.97
CA ASP A 221 0.02 2.79 -9.51
C ASP A 221 -1.05 1.80 -9.05
N LYS A 222 -1.22 0.68 -9.77
CA LYS A 222 -2.16 -0.39 -9.37
C LYS A 222 -1.73 -1.07 -8.07
N ILE A 223 -0.43 -1.29 -7.89
CA ILE A 223 0.13 -1.88 -6.65
C ILE A 223 -0.07 -0.91 -5.48
N ALA A 224 0.22 0.38 -5.65
CA ALA A 224 0.02 1.40 -4.64
C ALA A 224 -1.45 1.51 -4.21
N ASN A 225 -2.37 1.56 -5.17
CA ASN A 225 -3.80 1.57 -4.90
C ASN A 225 -4.28 0.29 -4.20
N ALA A 226 -3.77 -0.88 -4.60
CA ALA A 226 -4.09 -2.14 -3.94
C ALA A 226 -3.57 -2.19 -2.50
N ALA A 227 -2.34 -1.72 -2.25
CA ALA A 227 -1.76 -1.62 -0.92
C ALA A 227 -2.57 -0.67 -0.02
N GLN A 228 -3.01 0.47 -0.54
CA GLN A 228 -3.84 1.42 0.22
C GLN A 228 -5.21 0.83 0.55
N ARG A 229 -5.85 0.09 -0.38
CA ARG A 229 -7.09 -0.64 -0.11
C ARG A 229 -6.89 -1.71 0.97
N LEU A 230 -5.78 -2.45 0.91
CA LEU A 230 -5.44 -3.46 1.91
C LEU A 230 -5.26 -2.83 3.30
N LEU A 231 -4.56 -1.70 3.41
CA LEU A 231 -4.41 -0.96 4.67
C LEU A 231 -5.77 -0.54 5.25
N LYS A 232 -6.67 0.03 4.44
CA LYS A 232 -8.02 0.40 4.89
C LYS A 232 -8.83 -0.81 5.34
N SER A 233 -8.78 -1.91 4.60
CA SER A 233 -9.45 -3.16 4.98
C SER A 233 -8.87 -3.75 6.27
N SER A 234 -7.55 -3.67 6.47
CA SER A 234 -6.89 -4.12 7.70
C SER A 234 -7.31 -3.27 8.90
N GLN A 235 -7.41 -1.95 8.74
CA GLN A 235 -7.90 -1.05 9.79
C GLN A 235 -9.35 -1.35 10.15
N ALA A 236 -10.23 -1.52 9.15
CA ALA A 236 -11.62 -1.88 9.38
C ALA A 236 -11.76 -3.25 10.10
N LEU A 237 -10.95 -4.23 9.72
CA LEU A 237 -10.92 -5.53 10.38
C LEU A 237 -10.47 -5.41 11.85
N SER A 238 -9.44 -4.60 12.13
CA SER A 238 -8.99 -4.35 13.50
C SER A 238 -10.09 -3.70 14.35
N SER A 239 -10.80 -2.70 13.82
CA SER A 239 -11.93 -2.06 14.51
C SER A 239 -13.08 -3.04 14.76
N ASN A 240 -13.41 -3.87 13.78
CA ASN A 240 -14.43 -4.92 13.94
C ASN A 240 -14.03 -5.94 15.01
N SER A 241 -12.76 -6.34 15.04
CA SER A 241 -12.26 -7.27 16.07
C SER A 241 -12.39 -6.66 17.48
N ASN A 242 -12.11 -5.37 17.63
CA ASN A 242 -12.29 -4.68 18.91
C ASN A 242 -13.78 -4.60 19.31
N ALA A 243 -14.67 -4.31 18.37
CA ALA A 243 -16.10 -4.30 18.61
C ALA A 243 -16.63 -5.69 19.02
N ILE A 244 -16.15 -6.76 18.37
CA ILE A 244 -16.50 -8.15 18.74
C ILE A 244 -16.03 -8.48 20.15
N ASN A 245 -14.83 -8.04 20.55
CA ASN A 245 -14.34 -8.23 21.92
C ASN A 245 -15.23 -7.49 22.94
N GLN A 246 -15.65 -6.26 22.66
CA GLN A 246 -16.58 -5.51 23.51
C GLN A 246 -17.93 -6.21 23.65
N VAL A 247 -18.51 -6.66 22.53
CA VAL A 247 -19.77 -7.42 22.53
C VAL A 247 -19.63 -8.72 23.33
N SER A 248 -18.50 -9.42 23.20
CA SER A 248 -18.25 -10.66 23.95
C SER A 248 -18.18 -10.42 25.46
N MET A 249 -17.57 -9.29 25.90
CA MET A 249 -17.58 -8.89 27.31
C MET A 249 -19.00 -8.55 27.80
N GLN A 250 -19.79 -7.84 27.00
CA GLN A 250 -21.19 -7.53 27.34
C GLN A 250 -22.04 -8.80 27.45
N ILE A 251 -21.88 -9.75 26.52
CA ILE A 251 -22.56 -11.05 26.58
C ILE A 251 -22.16 -11.79 27.87
N SER A 252 -20.87 -11.81 28.21
CA SER A 252 -20.39 -12.48 29.42
C SER A 252 -21.01 -11.88 30.69
N SER A 253 -21.08 -10.55 30.78
CA SER A 253 -21.73 -9.85 31.90
C SER A 253 -23.25 -10.10 31.96
N ALA A 254 -23.93 -10.13 30.81
CA ALA A 254 -25.34 -10.47 30.74
C ALA A 254 -25.61 -11.90 31.21
N ILE A 255 -24.76 -12.86 30.85
CA ILE A 255 -24.83 -14.25 31.34
C ILE A 255 -24.68 -14.29 32.87
N GLU A 256 -23.73 -13.54 33.43
CA GLU A 256 -23.52 -13.46 34.88
C GLU A 256 -24.73 -12.86 35.63
N GLN A 257 -25.34 -11.80 35.08
CA GLN A 257 -26.55 -11.21 35.63
C GLN A 257 -27.74 -12.18 35.58
N VAL A 258 -27.91 -12.89 34.46
CA VAL A 258 -28.97 -13.90 34.33
C VAL A 258 -28.76 -15.04 35.33
N ALA A 259 -27.52 -15.53 35.49
CA ALA A 259 -27.20 -16.57 36.46
C ALA A 259 -27.49 -16.12 37.91
N THR A 260 -27.12 -14.89 38.25
CA THR A 260 -27.41 -14.30 39.57
C THR A 260 -28.91 -14.16 39.80
N GLY A 261 -29.64 -13.59 38.84
CA GLY A 261 -31.10 -13.44 38.93
C GLY A 261 -31.83 -14.79 39.03
N ALA A 262 -31.38 -15.81 38.31
CA ALA A 262 -31.92 -17.17 38.44
C ALA A 262 -31.69 -17.76 39.84
N THR A 263 -30.54 -17.48 40.44
CA THR A 263 -30.21 -17.91 41.82
C THR A 263 -31.12 -17.22 42.83
N ASP A 264 -31.28 -15.90 42.73
CA ASP A 264 -32.16 -15.11 43.62
C ASP A 264 -33.63 -15.53 43.48
N GLN A 265 -34.08 -15.81 42.26
CA GLN A 265 -35.43 -16.33 41.99
C GLN A 265 -35.63 -17.71 42.62
N SER A 266 -34.64 -18.61 42.50
CA SER A 266 -34.70 -19.94 43.13
C SER A 266 -34.78 -19.83 44.65
N LYS A 267 -34.02 -18.91 45.26
CA LYS A 267 -34.08 -18.64 46.70
C LYS A 267 -35.45 -18.11 47.11
N SER A 268 -35.97 -17.12 46.38
CA SER A 268 -37.28 -16.52 46.65
C SER A 268 -38.42 -17.54 46.54
N ALA A 269 -38.34 -18.46 45.57
CA ALA A 269 -39.27 -19.57 45.44
C ALA A 269 -39.17 -20.55 46.63
N GLY A 270 -37.96 -20.82 47.13
CA GLY A 270 -37.75 -21.60 48.36
C GLY A 270 -38.35 -20.94 49.60
N ASP A 271 -38.13 -19.63 49.78
CA ASP A 271 -38.69 -18.85 50.88
C ASP A 271 -40.23 -18.82 50.81
N ALA A 272 -40.80 -18.64 49.61
CA ALA A 272 -42.24 -18.69 49.39
C ALA A 272 -42.83 -20.06 49.74
N ALA A 273 -42.17 -21.15 49.36
CA ALA A 273 -42.59 -22.50 49.75
C ALA A 273 -42.60 -22.68 51.27
N ALA A 274 -41.57 -22.20 51.97
CA ALA A 274 -41.51 -22.24 53.43
C ALA A 274 -42.63 -21.43 54.10
N ILE A 275 -42.99 -20.26 53.55
CA ILE A 275 -44.13 -19.45 54.03
C ILE A 275 -45.44 -20.21 53.82
N VAL A 276 -45.62 -20.87 52.68
CA VAL A 276 -46.81 -21.69 52.41
C VAL A 276 -46.94 -22.82 53.44
N ASP A 277 -45.84 -23.50 53.80
CA ASP A 277 -45.84 -24.51 54.86
C ASP A 277 -46.21 -23.93 56.24
N GLN A 278 -45.71 -22.73 56.57
CA GLN A 278 -46.09 -22.03 57.81
C GLN A 278 -47.58 -21.68 57.83
N ILE A 279 -48.12 -21.17 56.72
CA ILE A 279 -49.55 -20.86 56.59
C ILE A 279 -50.39 -22.14 56.74
N ALA A 280 -49.98 -23.24 56.11
CA ALA A 280 -50.67 -24.52 56.27
C ALA A 280 -50.68 -24.98 57.74
N GLY A 281 -49.57 -24.80 58.46
CA GLY A 281 -49.49 -25.04 59.90
C GLY A 281 -50.43 -24.15 60.72
N ALA A 282 -50.47 -22.85 60.43
CA ALA A 282 -51.36 -21.89 61.09
C ALA A 282 -52.84 -22.23 60.83
N ILE A 283 -53.21 -22.60 59.60
CA ILE A 283 -54.56 -23.06 59.25
C ILE A 283 -54.94 -24.29 60.09
N ASN A 284 -54.02 -25.24 60.27
CA ASN A 284 -54.28 -26.41 61.09
C ASN A 284 -54.49 -26.07 62.57
N GLN A 285 -53.72 -25.11 63.10
CA GLN A 285 -53.92 -24.59 64.45
C GLN A 285 -55.27 -23.89 64.61
N VAL A 286 -55.67 -23.07 63.63
CA VAL A 286 -56.99 -22.42 63.61
C VAL A 286 -58.11 -23.46 63.57
N ALA A 287 -57.99 -24.48 62.72
CA ALA A 287 -58.97 -25.58 62.66
C ALA A 287 -59.10 -26.32 63.99
N THR A 288 -57.97 -26.63 64.64
CA THR A 288 -57.94 -27.27 65.97
C THR A 288 -58.56 -26.37 67.04
N GLY A 289 -58.25 -25.07 67.01
CA GLY A 289 -58.83 -24.07 67.91
C GLY A 289 -60.35 -23.94 67.75
N ALA A 290 -60.82 -23.93 66.50
CA ALA A 290 -62.24 -23.90 66.19
C ALA A 290 -62.97 -25.16 66.72
N GLN A 291 -62.38 -26.36 66.55
CA GLN A 291 -62.92 -27.60 67.12
C GLN A 291 -63.03 -27.52 68.65
N LYS A 292 -61.99 -27.01 69.33
CA LYS A 292 -62.01 -26.82 70.79
C LYS A 292 -63.09 -25.83 71.20
N GLN A 293 -63.24 -24.73 70.47
CA GLN A 293 -64.29 -23.74 70.73
C GLN A 293 -65.69 -24.35 70.57
N THR A 294 -65.92 -25.19 69.55
CA THR A 294 -67.18 -25.93 69.40
C THR A 294 -67.47 -26.83 70.61
N ALA A 295 -66.45 -27.55 71.11
CA ALA A 295 -66.62 -28.40 72.30
C ALA A 295 -66.97 -27.57 73.54
N THR A 296 -66.26 -26.47 73.80
CA THR A 296 -66.55 -25.57 74.93
C THR A 296 -67.94 -24.93 74.82
N VAL A 297 -68.40 -24.57 73.61
CA VAL A 297 -69.77 -24.08 73.41
C VAL A 297 -70.80 -25.16 73.76
N SER A 298 -70.55 -26.42 73.41
CA SER A 298 -71.41 -27.55 73.79
C SER A 298 -71.45 -27.73 75.32
N GLU A 299 -70.32 -27.64 76.00
CA GLU A 299 -70.24 -27.70 77.47
C GLU A 299 -71.00 -26.53 78.13
N MET A 300 -70.83 -25.31 77.62
CA MET A 300 -71.59 -24.14 78.10
C MET A 300 -73.09 -24.32 77.91
N ALA A 301 -73.54 -24.87 76.78
CA ALA A 301 -74.95 -25.16 76.56
C ALA A 301 -75.50 -26.15 77.59
N MET A 302 -74.72 -27.18 77.97
CA MET A 302 -75.08 -28.10 79.04
C MET A 302 -75.16 -27.39 80.41
N ALA A 303 -74.18 -26.55 80.74
CA ALA A 303 -74.18 -25.78 81.99
C ALA A 303 -75.37 -24.81 82.07
N ILE A 304 -75.77 -24.19 80.95
CA ILE A 304 -76.96 -23.35 80.87
C ILE A 304 -78.23 -24.17 81.15
N ASN A 305 -78.36 -25.38 80.60
CA ASN A 305 -79.49 -26.26 80.91
C ASN A 305 -79.56 -26.58 82.42
N GLN A 306 -78.42 -26.90 83.04
CA GLN A 306 -78.35 -27.13 84.48
C GLN A 306 -78.71 -25.89 85.31
N LEU A 307 -78.31 -24.68 84.86
CA LEU A 307 -78.73 -23.43 85.47
C LEU A 307 -80.23 -23.21 85.36
N ILE A 308 -80.85 -23.53 84.21
CA ILE A 308 -82.30 -23.45 84.02
C ILE A 308 -83.01 -24.37 85.03
N ASP A 309 -82.54 -25.61 85.19
CA ASP A 309 -83.09 -26.56 86.17
C ASP A 309 -82.97 -26.01 87.60
N THR A 310 -81.81 -25.45 87.94
CA THR A 310 -81.57 -24.86 89.27
C THR A 310 -82.47 -23.65 89.51
N ILE A 311 -82.66 -22.77 88.52
CA ILE A 311 -83.56 -21.62 88.60
C ILE A 311 -85.01 -22.09 88.78
N SER A 312 -85.43 -23.14 88.08
CA SER A 312 -86.76 -23.75 88.25
C SER A 312 -86.94 -24.24 89.68
N GLN A 313 -85.94 -24.91 90.25
CA GLN A 313 -85.99 -25.39 91.63
C GLN A 313 -86.03 -24.25 92.65
N VAL A 314 -85.23 -23.19 92.47
CA VAL A 314 -85.29 -21.99 93.33
C VAL A 314 -86.67 -21.32 93.24
N SER A 315 -87.30 -21.30 92.07
CA SER A 315 -88.66 -20.78 91.90
C SER A 315 -89.70 -21.62 92.66
N GLU A 316 -89.54 -22.94 92.67
CA GLU A 316 -90.40 -23.88 93.42
C GLU A 316 -90.22 -23.70 94.94
N ASP A 317 -88.97 -23.60 95.40
CA ASP A 317 -88.64 -23.33 96.81
C ASP A 317 -89.23 -21.98 97.27
N ALA A 318 -89.14 -20.94 96.44
CA ALA A 318 -89.74 -19.64 96.74
C ALA A 318 -91.28 -19.71 96.86
N HIS A 319 -91.94 -20.51 96.02
CA HIS A 319 -93.38 -20.79 96.13
C HIS A 319 -93.72 -21.52 97.44
N PHE A 320 -92.93 -22.53 97.79
CA PHE A 320 -93.11 -23.28 99.04
C PHE A 320 -92.92 -22.40 100.28
N VAL A 321 -91.91 -21.52 100.27
CA VAL A 321 -91.71 -20.53 101.35
C VAL A 321 -92.89 -19.57 101.46
N ALA A 322 -93.44 -19.09 100.34
CA ALA A 322 -94.63 -18.24 100.34
C ALA A 322 -95.84 -18.94 101.00
N GLU A 323 -96.04 -20.24 100.75
CA GLU A 323 -97.07 -21.05 101.40
C GLU A 323 -96.84 -21.18 102.91
N ILE A 324 -95.60 -21.44 103.34
CA ILE A 324 -95.24 -21.50 104.78
C ILE A 324 -95.53 -20.16 105.47
N VAL A 325 -95.23 -19.04 104.81
CA VAL A 325 -95.50 -17.70 105.34
C VAL A 325 -97.00 -17.48 105.53
N ASP A 326 -97.83 -17.92 104.58
CA ASP A 326 -99.29 -17.83 104.68
C ASP A 326 -99.86 -18.68 105.84
N VAL A 327 -99.36 -19.90 106.00
CA VAL A 327 -99.69 -20.77 107.14
C VAL A 327 -99.25 -20.12 108.47
N SER A 328 -98.03 -19.59 108.53
CA SER A 328 -97.50 -18.93 109.72
C SER A 328 -98.32 -17.69 110.10
N SER A 329 -98.75 -16.90 109.12
CA SER A 329 -99.67 -15.77 109.30
C SER A 329 -101.01 -16.22 109.91
N THR A 330 -101.56 -17.33 109.40
CA THR A 330 -102.81 -17.92 109.92
C THR A 330 -102.66 -18.40 111.36
N VAL A 331 -101.55 -19.06 111.71
CA VAL A 331 -101.28 -19.51 113.08
C VAL A 331 -101.10 -18.33 114.03
N ALA A 332 -100.36 -17.29 113.61
CA ALA A 332 -100.21 -16.06 114.40
C ALA A 332 -101.55 -15.37 114.66
N SER A 333 -102.46 -15.36 113.68
CA SER A 333 -103.83 -14.84 113.83
C SER A 333 -104.65 -15.64 114.85
N LYS A 334 -104.57 -16.98 114.84
CA LYS A 334 -105.19 -17.82 115.90
C LYS A 334 -104.59 -17.55 117.28
N GLY A 335 -103.26 -17.40 117.35
CA GLY A 335 -102.57 -17.05 118.59
C GLY A 335 -103.04 -15.71 119.16
N LYS A 336 -103.28 -14.71 118.31
CA LYS A 336 -103.89 -13.44 118.71
C LYS A 336 -105.26 -13.65 119.37
N GLY A 337 -106.13 -14.48 118.79
CA GLY A 337 -107.44 -14.79 119.37
C GLY A 337 -107.36 -15.42 120.76
N ALA A 338 -106.44 -16.38 120.97
CA ALA A 338 -106.25 -17.01 122.28
C ALA A 338 -105.77 -16.01 123.36
N VAL A 339 -104.97 -15.02 122.97
CA VAL A 339 -104.57 -13.93 123.88
C VAL A 339 -105.77 -13.05 124.23
N GLU A 340 -106.62 -12.71 123.27
CA GLU A 340 -107.86 -11.94 123.50
C GLU A 340 -108.81 -12.66 124.48
N ASP A 341 -109.00 -13.98 124.32
CA ASP A 341 -109.78 -14.81 125.24
C ASP A 341 -109.20 -14.81 126.66
N THR A 342 -107.87 -14.88 126.78
CA THR A 342 -107.16 -14.84 128.07
C THR A 342 -107.37 -13.49 128.78
N VAL A 343 -107.32 -12.38 128.04
CA VAL A 343 -107.61 -11.04 128.58
C VAL A 343 -109.06 -10.94 129.07
N SER A 344 -110.00 -11.50 128.32
CA SER A 344 -111.42 -11.57 128.72
C SER A 344 -111.60 -12.39 130.01
N GLY A 345 -110.92 -13.52 130.13
CA GLY A 345 -110.89 -14.33 131.37
C GLY A 345 -110.36 -13.56 132.58
N MET A 346 -109.26 -12.81 132.42
CA MET A 346 -108.69 -11.95 133.46
C MET A 346 -109.68 -10.87 133.95
N LEU A 347 -110.51 -10.31 133.06
CA LEU A 347 -111.55 -9.34 133.42
C LEU A 347 -112.66 -9.95 134.28
N LYS A 348 -113.08 -11.20 134.01
CA LYS A 348 -114.03 -11.95 134.86
C LYS A 348 -113.47 -12.26 136.24
N ILE A 349 -112.18 -12.61 136.33
CA ILE A 349 -111.50 -12.83 137.60
C ILE A 349 -111.52 -11.53 138.42
N LYS A 350 -111.18 -10.40 137.81
CA LYS A 350 -111.24 -9.07 138.45
C LYS A 350 -112.62 -8.79 139.06
N GLU A 351 -113.69 -9.06 138.31
CA GLU A 351 -115.07 -8.85 138.76
C GLU A 351 -115.42 -9.73 139.98
N THR A 352 -115.01 -10.99 139.95
CA THR A 352 -115.24 -11.96 141.04
C THR A 352 -114.50 -11.56 142.32
N VAL A 353 -113.25 -11.09 142.20
CA VAL A 353 -112.43 -10.61 143.33
C VAL A 353 -113.07 -9.40 144.00
N LEU A 354 -113.55 -8.42 143.23
CA LEU A 354 -114.23 -7.23 143.75
C LEU A 354 -115.53 -7.60 144.49
N SER A 355 -116.31 -8.54 143.95
CA SER A 355 -117.53 -9.05 144.60
C SER A 355 -117.24 -9.73 145.95
N THR A 356 -116.12 -10.48 146.02
CA THR A 356 -115.68 -11.16 147.25
C THR A 356 -115.25 -10.14 148.32
N ALA A 357 -114.52 -9.09 147.93
CA ALA A 357 -114.12 -8.02 148.83
C ALA A 357 -115.33 -7.33 149.50
N ASN A 358 -116.40 -7.07 148.74
CA ASN A 358 -117.64 -6.50 149.27
C ASN A 358 -118.31 -7.41 150.32
N LYS A 359 -118.31 -8.73 150.13
CA LYS A 359 -118.88 -9.68 151.10
C LYS A 359 -118.11 -9.73 152.41
N ILE A 360 -116.78 -9.63 152.36
CA ILE A 360 -115.91 -9.58 153.54
C ILE A 360 -116.21 -8.33 154.39
N GLN A 361 -116.41 -7.19 153.73
CA GLN A 361 -116.71 -5.93 154.42
C GLN A 361 -118.04 -5.98 155.19
N ALA A 362 -119.09 -6.56 154.59
CA ALA A 362 -120.38 -6.77 155.26
C ALA A 362 -120.30 -7.71 156.48
N LEU A 363 -119.37 -8.68 156.47
CA LEU A 363 -119.14 -9.59 157.60
C LEU A 363 -118.42 -8.90 158.77
N GLY A 364 -117.55 -7.92 158.45
CA GLY A 364 -116.86 -7.08 159.43
C GLY A 364 -117.81 -6.20 160.26
N GLU A 365 -118.83 -5.63 159.62
CA GLU A 365 -119.86 -4.80 160.30
C GLU A 365 -120.72 -5.63 161.26
N LYS A 366 -121.11 -6.84 160.87
CA LYS A 366 -121.87 -7.76 161.75
C LYS A 366 -121.06 -8.23 162.96
N SER A 367 -119.74 -8.40 162.83
CA SER A 367 -118.87 -8.79 163.94
C SER A 367 -118.73 -7.69 165.00
N LYS A 368 -118.80 -6.41 164.59
CA LYS A 368 -118.71 -5.26 165.49
C LYS A 368 -119.94 -5.11 166.39
N GLN A 369 -121.14 -5.39 165.85
CA GLN A 369 -122.40 -5.37 166.62
C GLN A 369 -122.46 -6.45 167.72
N ILE A 370 -121.76 -7.58 167.55
CA ILE A 370 -121.72 -8.65 168.57
C ILE A 370 -120.85 -8.23 169.76
N GLY A 371 -119.85 -7.36 169.55
CA GLY A 371 -118.95 -6.88 170.61
C GLY A 371 -119.61 -5.98 171.65
N GLU A 372 -120.55 -5.10 171.25
CA GLU A 372 -121.22 -4.15 172.17
C GLU A 372 -122.14 -4.84 173.19
N ILE A 373 -122.59 -6.06 172.92
CA ILE A 373 -123.45 -6.83 173.84
C ILE A 373 -122.66 -7.32 175.07
N ILE A 374 -121.34 -7.42 174.98
CA ILE A 374 -120.49 -7.99 176.04
C ILE A 374 -120.07 -6.94 177.09
N GLU A 375 -120.15 -5.63 176.81
CA GLU A 375 -119.53 -4.61 177.67
C GLU A 375 -120.41 -4.07 178.82
N VAL A 376 -121.67 -4.53 178.97
CA VAL A 376 -122.58 -4.05 180.04
C VAL A 376 -123.10 -5.18 180.97
N ILE A 377 -122.57 -6.41 180.84
CA ILE A 377 -122.75 -7.50 181.83
C ILE A 377 -121.44 -7.64 182.60
#